data_AF-A0A4Q3MJW9-F1
#
_entry.id   AF-A0A4Q3MJW9-F1
#
_cell.length_a   1.000
_cell.length_b   1.000
_cell.length_c   1.000
_cell.angle_alpha   90.00
_cell.angle_beta   90.00
_cell.angle_gamma   90.00
#
_symmetry.space_group_name_H-M   'P 1'
#
loop_
_entity.id
_entity.type
_entity.pdbx_description
1 polymer ?
#
loop_
_entity_poly.entity_id
_entity_poly.type
_entity_poly.pdbx_seq_one_letter_code
_entity_poly.pdbx_strand_id
1 'polypeptide(L)'
;MELKSTLIVLSLIAAPAFASDQVVSKTREQVRAELVQAQQSGEMLASGESGLTLKQINPEAYPVSASTQAPKTREQVRAELIQAIKTGEMLAGGESGAKLNEL
;
A
#
# COMPACT_ATOMS: atom_id res chain seq x y z
N MET A 1 6.59 -69.50 4.19
CA MET A 1 5.14 -69.20 4.09
C MET A 1 4.97 -67.73 4.42
N GLU A 2 5.10 -66.92 3.35
CA GLU A 2 4.50 -65.60 3.11
C GLU A 2 4.63 -64.47 4.16
N LEU A 3 5.74 -63.71 4.10
CA LEU A 3 5.75 -62.29 4.51
C LEU A 3 5.02 -61.47 3.44
N LYS A 4 3.87 -60.88 3.78
CA LYS A 4 3.18 -59.93 2.89
C LYS A 4 3.39 -58.50 3.42
N SER A 5 4.55 -57.93 3.05
CA SER A 5 4.89 -56.52 3.25
C SER A 5 3.89 -55.62 2.54
N THR A 6 3.17 -54.82 3.33
CA THR A 6 2.20 -53.84 2.83
C THR A 6 2.96 -52.61 2.34
N LEU A 7 3.11 -52.50 1.02
CA LEU A 7 3.77 -51.39 0.35
C LEU A 7 2.82 -50.17 0.35
N ILE A 8 3.10 -49.17 1.18
CA ILE A 8 2.39 -47.88 1.15
C ILE A 8 3.02 -47.03 0.04
N VAL A 9 2.33 -46.92 -1.09
CA VAL A 9 2.71 -46.01 -2.19
C VAL A 9 2.25 -44.61 -1.81
N LEU A 10 3.17 -43.80 -1.29
CA LEU A 10 2.97 -42.37 -1.11
C LEU A 10 3.12 -41.69 -2.47
N SER A 11 2.01 -41.47 -3.19
CA SER A 11 2.04 -40.71 -4.45
C SER A 11 2.22 -39.23 -4.16
N LEU A 12 3.47 -38.76 -4.30
CA LEU A 12 3.81 -37.35 -4.30
C LEU A 12 3.26 -36.72 -5.59
N ILE A 13 2.05 -36.17 -5.53
CA ILE A 13 1.50 -35.35 -6.61
C ILE A 13 2.29 -34.04 -6.60
N ALA A 14 3.27 -33.93 -7.50
CA ALA A 14 3.87 -32.65 -7.84
C ALA A 14 2.77 -31.77 -8.44
N ALA A 15 2.24 -30.84 -7.66
CA ALA A 15 1.37 -29.81 -8.19
C ALA A 15 2.20 -28.99 -9.19
N PRO A 16 1.77 -28.82 -10.46
CA PRO A 16 2.35 -27.79 -11.28
C PRO A 16 2.02 -26.45 -10.62
N ALA A 17 3.04 -25.75 -10.13
CA ALA A 17 2.95 -24.34 -9.79
C ALA A 17 2.79 -23.56 -11.10
N PHE A 18 1.58 -23.59 -11.66
CA PHE A 18 1.20 -22.61 -12.67
C PHE A 18 1.15 -21.27 -11.93
N ALA A 19 2.11 -20.41 -12.22
CA ALA A 19 1.94 -18.98 -12.05
C ALA A 19 0.72 -18.59 -12.89
N SER A 20 -0.46 -18.56 -12.27
CA SER A 20 -1.64 -17.99 -12.86
C SER A 20 -1.42 -16.49 -12.91
N ASP A 21 -0.75 -16.03 -13.97
CA ASP A 21 -0.99 -14.70 -14.51
C ASP A 21 -2.43 -14.70 -15.07
N GLN A 22 -3.39 -14.85 -14.16
CA GLN A 22 -4.77 -14.55 -14.43
C GLN A 22 -4.81 -13.03 -14.55
N VAL A 23 -4.42 -12.53 -15.72
CA VAL A 23 -5.01 -11.32 -16.25
C VAL A 23 -6.49 -11.64 -16.40
N VAL A 24 -7.23 -11.52 -15.30
CA VAL A 24 -8.68 -11.44 -15.33
C VAL A 24 -8.96 -10.26 -16.24
N SER A 25 -9.33 -10.56 -17.48
CA SER A 25 -9.65 -9.53 -18.46
C SER A 25 -10.82 -8.74 -17.90
N LYS A 26 -10.55 -7.49 -17.50
CA LYS A 26 -11.58 -6.63 -16.94
C LYS A 26 -12.73 -6.54 -17.93
N THR A 27 -13.95 -6.73 -17.45
CA THR A 27 -15.13 -6.53 -18.30
C THR A 27 -15.25 -5.06 -18.67
N ARG A 28 -15.95 -4.75 -19.77
CA ARG A 28 -16.16 -3.34 -20.17
C ARG A 28 -16.88 -2.54 -19.09
N GLU A 29 -17.75 -3.20 -18.34
CA GLU A 29 -18.49 -2.65 -17.20
C GLU A 29 -17.53 -2.30 -16.06
N GLN A 30 -16.59 -3.19 -15.73
CA GLN A 30 -15.57 -2.93 -14.70
C GLN A 30 -14.66 -1.76 -15.08
N VAL A 31 -14.22 -1.70 -16.34
CA VAL A 31 -13.41 -0.56 -16.83
C VAL A 31 -14.18 0.76 -16.73
N ARG A 32 -15.47 0.77 -17.09
CA ARG A 32 -16.32 1.97 -16.95
C ARG A 32 -16.49 2.39 -15.49
N ALA A 33 -16.70 1.43 -14.59
CA ALA A 33 -16.81 1.71 -13.16
C ALA A 33 -15.52 2.33 -12.61
N GLU A 34 -14.37 1.78 -12.99
CA GLU A 34 -13.06 2.30 -12.60
C GLU A 34 -12.78 3.71 -13.15
N LEU A 35 -13.16 3.97 -14.40
CA LEU A 35 -13.04 5.32 -14.98
C LEU A 35 -13.89 6.35 -14.23
N VAL A 36 -15.14 6.01 -13.90
CA VAL A 36 -16.01 6.90 -13.11
C VAL A 36 -15.43 7.10 -11.71
N GLN A 37 -14.90 6.04 -11.09
CA GLN A 37 -14.26 6.13 -9.78
C GLN A 37 -13.04 7.06 -9.82
N ALA A 38 -12.15 6.91 -10.80
CA ALA A 38 -10.97 7.76 -10.96
C ALA A 38 -11.32 9.24 -11.22
N GLN A 39 -12.43 9.48 -11.94
CA GLN A 39 -12.98 10.82 -12.12
C GLN A 39 -13.50 11.41 -10.81
N GLN A 40 -14.23 10.64 -10.02
CA GLN A 40 -14.81 11.08 -8.76
C GLN A 40 -13.75 11.26 -7.65
N SER A 41 -12.71 10.44 -7.63
CA SER A 41 -11.61 10.54 -6.67
C SER A 41 -10.60 11.63 -7.03
N GLY A 42 -10.62 12.12 -8.29
CA GLY A 42 -9.65 13.09 -8.80
C GLY A 42 -8.26 12.49 -9.01
N GLU A 43 -8.16 11.16 -9.14
CA GLU A 43 -6.91 10.44 -9.40
C GLU A 43 -6.44 10.54 -10.86
N MET A 44 -7.28 11.06 -11.75
CA MET A 44 -6.86 11.36 -13.12
C MET A 44 -5.73 12.39 -13.13
N LEU A 45 -4.77 12.19 -14.03
CA LEU A 45 -3.72 13.18 -14.30
C LEU A 45 -4.34 14.47 -14.82
N ALA A 46 -3.87 15.57 -14.27
CA ALA A 46 -4.19 16.89 -14.78
C ALA A 46 -3.52 17.12 -16.13
N SER A 47 -4.11 18.01 -16.93
CA SER A 47 -3.50 18.43 -18.20
C SER A 47 -2.21 19.21 -17.94
N GLY A 48 -1.18 18.97 -18.76
CA GLY A 48 0.12 19.64 -18.69
C GLY A 48 1.27 18.71 -18.31
N GLU A 49 2.43 19.29 -18.00
CA GLU A 49 3.69 18.57 -17.76
C GLU A 49 3.98 18.34 -16.27
N SER A 50 3.09 18.78 -15.39
CA SER A 50 3.29 18.73 -13.93
C SER A 50 3.27 17.31 -13.36
N GLY A 51 2.67 16.35 -14.07
CA GLY A 51 2.48 14.99 -13.59
C GLY A 51 1.57 14.89 -12.35
N LEU A 52 0.87 15.97 -12.00
CA LEU A 52 -0.01 16.04 -10.85
C LEU A 52 -1.40 15.49 -11.20
N THR A 53 -2.10 14.96 -10.20
CA THR A 53 -3.51 14.55 -10.32
C THR A 53 -4.44 15.74 -10.09
N LEU A 54 -5.69 15.65 -10.57
CA LEU A 54 -6.69 16.71 -10.39
C LEU A 54 -6.95 17.01 -8.91
N LYS A 55 -6.94 15.99 -8.05
CA LYS A 55 -7.06 16.14 -6.59
C LYS A 55 -5.88 16.88 -5.96
N GLN A 56 -4.67 16.76 -6.52
CA GLN A 56 -3.51 17.49 -6.02
C GLN A 56 -3.58 18.99 -6.38
N ILE A 57 -4.16 19.31 -7.54
CA ILE A 57 -4.30 20.71 -8.01
C ILE A 57 -5.48 21.41 -7.31
N ASN A 58 -6.61 20.74 -7.16
CA ASN A 58 -7.80 21.30 -6.53
C ASN A 58 -8.41 20.32 -5.50
N PRO A 59 -7.79 20.17 -4.33
CA PRO A 59 -8.23 19.20 -3.32
C PRO A 59 -9.63 19.46 -2.77
N GLU A 60 -10.12 20.72 -2.81
CA GLU A 60 -11.46 21.07 -2.32
C GLU A 60 -12.59 20.56 -3.22
N ALA A 61 -12.32 20.33 -4.51
CA ALA A 61 -13.30 19.80 -5.45
C ALA A 61 -13.50 18.27 -5.36
N TYR A 62 -12.67 17.58 -4.57
CA TYR A 62 -12.68 16.13 -4.47
C TYR A 62 -12.90 15.67 -3.02
N PRO A 63 -13.59 14.53 -2.81
CA PRO A 63 -13.76 13.99 -1.48
C PRO A 63 -12.38 13.68 -0.87
N VAL A 64 -12.16 14.17 0.35
CA VAL A 64 -10.99 13.80 1.14
C VAL A 64 -11.10 12.30 1.40
N SER A 65 -10.23 11.51 0.79
CA SER A 65 -10.11 10.09 1.09
C SER A 65 -9.94 9.98 2.61
N ALA A 66 -10.94 9.40 3.28
CA ALA A 66 -10.85 9.15 4.70
C ALA A 66 -9.56 8.36 4.92
N SER A 67 -8.62 8.94 5.68
CA SER A 67 -7.42 8.22 6.06
C SER A 67 -7.88 6.92 6.72
N THR A 68 -7.35 5.79 6.27
CA THR A 68 -7.61 4.48 6.91
C THR A 68 -7.03 4.44 8.33
N GLN A 69 -6.23 5.44 8.71
CA GLN A 69 -5.75 5.64 10.06
C GLN A 69 -6.78 6.42 10.87
N ALA A 70 -7.15 5.85 12.02
CA ALA A 70 -7.95 6.55 13.02
C ALA A 70 -7.32 7.93 13.32
N PRO A 71 -8.12 9.00 13.47
CA PRO A 71 -7.59 10.32 13.80
C PRO A 71 -6.83 10.24 15.13
N LYS A 72 -5.53 10.55 15.11
CA LYS A 72 -4.72 10.59 16.33
C LYS A 72 -5.25 11.68 17.25
N THR A 73 -5.36 11.38 18.54
CA THR A 73 -5.70 12.40 19.53
C THR A 73 -4.53 13.37 19.75
N ARG A 74 -4.81 14.56 20.26
CA ARG A 74 -3.76 15.54 20.57
C ARG A 74 -2.76 15.00 21.60
N GLU A 75 -3.23 14.19 22.53
CA GLU A 75 -2.43 13.52 23.55
C GLU A 75 -1.48 12.50 22.94
N GLN A 76 -1.96 11.68 21.98
CA GLN A 76 -1.13 10.72 21.26
C GLN A 76 -0.02 11.42 20.47
N VAL A 77 -0.36 12.50 19.75
CA VAL A 77 0.61 13.29 19.00
C VAL A 77 1.67 13.89 19.94
N ARG A 78 1.28 14.38 21.12
CA ARG A 78 2.23 14.91 22.11
C ARG A 78 3.14 13.81 22.67
N ALA A 79 2.60 12.62 22.95
CA ALA A 79 3.38 11.49 23.43
C ALA A 79 4.43 11.07 22.40
N GLU A 80 4.06 10.95 21.12
CA GLU A 80 4.97 10.65 20.02
C GLU A 80 6.07 11.71 19.88
N LEU A 81 5.71 13.00 19.98
CA LEU A 81 6.68 14.10 19.92
C LEU A 81 7.70 14.02 21.06
N ILE A 82 7.24 13.79 22.30
CA ILE A 82 8.14 13.64 23.46
C ILE A 82 9.06 12.42 23.28
N GLN A 83 8.53 11.32 22.75
CA GLN A 83 9.33 10.13 22.46
C GLN A 83 10.40 10.43 21.43
N ALA A 84 10.06 11.06 20.30
CA ALA A 84 11.02 11.40 19.24
C ALA A 84 12.15 12.33 19.74
N ILE A 85 11.82 13.28 20.62
CA ILE A 85 12.83 14.14 21.28
C ILE A 85 13.74 13.31 22.17
N LYS A 86 13.19 12.40 22.98
CA LYS A 86 13.98 11.56 23.90
C LYS A 86 14.87 10.55 23.18
N THR A 87 14.37 9.96 22.09
CA THR A 87 15.10 8.96 21.30
C THR A 87 16.07 9.60 20.31
N GLY A 88 16.00 10.92 20.11
CA GLY A 88 16.81 11.63 19.13
C GLY A 88 16.37 11.33 17.69
N GLU A 89 15.14 10.86 17.47
CA GLU A 89 14.57 10.61 16.13
C GLU A 89 14.22 11.90 15.37
N MET A 90 14.51 13.06 15.95
CA MET A 90 14.42 14.35 15.30
C MET A 90 15.53 14.50 14.27
N LEU A 91 15.23 15.16 13.14
CA LEU A 91 16.24 15.51 12.15
C LEU A 91 17.26 16.47 12.76
N ALA A 92 18.54 16.17 12.54
CA ALA A 92 19.62 17.07 12.83
C ALA A 92 19.63 18.24 11.84
N GLY A 93 20.01 19.43 12.33
CA GLY A 93 20.22 20.58 11.46
C GLY A 93 21.42 20.37 10.53
N GLY A 94 21.28 20.75 9.26
CA GLY A 94 22.33 20.62 8.24
C GLY A 94 21.84 19.93 6.97
N GLU A 95 22.77 19.62 6.08
CA GLU A 95 22.47 19.03 4.75
C GLU A 95 22.45 17.49 4.77
N SER A 96 22.91 16.85 5.86
CA SER A 96 23.08 15.40 5.93
C SER A 96 21.76 14.63 5.99
N GLY A 97 20.67 15.28 6.41
CA GLY A 97 19.38 14.61 6.67
C GLY A 97 19.44 13.55 7.77
N ALA A 98 20.54 13.48 8.54
CA ALA A 98 20.72 12.52 9.63
C ALA A 98 19.78 12.85 10.80
N LYS A 99 19.43 11.84 11.60
CA LYS A 99 18.75 12.06 12.88
C LYS A 99 19.75 12.44 13.98
N LEU A 100 19.28 13.08 15.05
CA LEU A 100 20.13 13.49 16.18
C LEU A 100 20.82 12.30 16.88
N ASN A 101 20.21 11.11 16.83
CA ASN A 101 20.80 9.89 17.38
C ASN A 101 21.78 9.18 16.44
N GLU A 102 21.95 9.67 15.21
CA GLU A 102 22.84 9.14 14.18
C GLU A 102 24.09 10.02 13.96
N LEU A 103 24.15 11.17 14.64
CA LEU A 103 25.33 12.05 14.70
C LEU A 103 26.30 11.60 15.79
#